data_AF-A0A150ACM0-F1
#
_entry.id   AF-A0A150ACM0-F1
#
_cell.length_a   1.000
_cell.length_b   1.000
_cell.length_c   1.000
_cell.angle_alpha   90.00
_cell.angle_beta   90.00
_cell.angle_gamma   90.00
#
_symmetry.space_group_name_H-M   'P 1'
#
loop_
_entity.id
_entity.type
_entity.pdbx_description
1 polymer ?
#
loop_
_entity_poly.entity_id
_entity_poly.type
_entity_poly.pdbx_seq_one_letter_code
_entity_poly.pdbx_strand_id
1 'polypeptide(L)'
;MKLNIQGVNRKFHRINGKLYELFEILDEQGKILRTIDIPLKVEFRINDLLEIIVGASILAVPTAFTEEVWTMGDELPWLNTFLLSVISIVFIAGFVYYSSYKMRLKLFKKEFVIRILSTFILSVMIVGILLTVVNKCPWFLDFNLALKRTLIGAFPASLSATLTDQFGE
;
A
#
# COMPACT_ATOMS: atom_id res chain seq x y z
N MET A 1 -6.98 -35.05 24.03
CA MET A 1 -6.64 -35.64 22.73
C MET A 1 -5.53 -34.78 22.11
N LYS A 2 -4.27 -35.20 22.19
CA LYS A 2 -3.14 -34.47 21.59
C LYS A 2 -3.14 -34.80 20.09
N LEU A 3 -3.51 -33.85 19.23
CA LEU A 3 -3.27 -33.99 17.78
C LEU A 3 -1.77 -33.83 17.53
N ASN A 4 -1.13 -34.91 17.08
CA ASN A 4 0.29 -34.96 16.75
C ASN A 4 0.43 -34.74 15.24
N ILE A 5 1.00 -33.60 14.83
CA ILE A 5 1.03 -33.15 13.42
C ILE A 5 2.41 -33.49 12.83
N GLN A 6 2.47 -34.34 11.79
CA GLN A 6 3.74 -34.81 11.20
C GLN A 6 4.17 -34.05 9.92
N GLY A 7 3.27 -33.34 9.24
CA GLY A 7 3.63 -32.62 8.02
C GLY A 7 2.56 -31.65 7.53
N VAL A 8 3.02 -30.50 7.01
CA VAL A 8 2.19 -29.46 6.41
C VAL A 8 2.51 -29.41 4.92
N ASN A 9 1.58 -29.83 4.07
CA ASN A 9 1.73 -29.70 2.63
C ASN A 9 1.15 -28.37 2.15
N ARG A 10 1.89 -27.65 1.30
CA ARG A 10 1.49 -26.32 0.81
C ARG A 10 1.12 -26.43 -0.65
N LYS A 11 -0.15 -26.19 -0.97
CA LYS A 11 -0.62 -26.08 -2.36
C LYS A 11 -1.22 -24.71 -2.60
N PHE A 12 -1.04 -24.20 -3.81
CA PHE A 12 -1.69 -22.96 -4.24
C PHE A 12 -2.89 -23.30 -5.12
N HIS A 13 -4.07 -22.76 -4.80
CA HIS A 13 -5.27 -22.94 -5.59
C HIS A 13 -5.88 -21.58 -5.94
N ARG A 14 -6.23 -21.35 -7.21
CA ARG A 14 -6.98 -20.16 -7.62
C ARG A 14 -8.48 -20.45 -7.54
N ILE A 15 -9.21 -19.69 -6.73
CA ILE A 15 -10.67 -19.74 -6.65
C ILE A 15 -11.20 -18.32 -6.89
N ASN A 16 -12.06 -18.12 -7.90
CA ASN A 16 -12.62 -16.81 -8.27
C ASN A 16 -11.57 -15.69 -8.47
N GLY A 17 -10.43 -16.05 -9.08
CA GLY A 17 -9.30 -15.13 -9.30
C GLY A 17 -8.57 -14.71 -8.03
N LYS A 18 -8.86 -15.27 -6.86
CA LYS A 18 -8.05 -15.08 -5.65
C LYS A 18 -7.14 -16.29 -5.50
N LEU A 19 -5.87 -16.04 -5.19
CA LEU A 19 -4.92 -17.11 -4.94
C LEU A 19 -5.04 -17.51 -3.47
N TYR A 20 -5.36 -18.76 -3.18
CA TYR A 20 -5.40 -19.29 -1.82
C TYR A 20 -4.21 -20.20 -1.61
N GLU A 21 -3.53 -20.05 -0.46
CA GLU A 21 -2.58 -21.05 0.03
C GLU A 21 -3.33 -22.03 0.92
N LEU A 22 -3.33 -23.29 0.51
CA LEU A 22 -3.91 -24.41 1.23
C LEU A 22 -2.85 -24.99 2.15
N PHE A 23 -3.07 -24.89 3.45
CA PHE A 23 -2.33 -25.68 4.43
C PHE A 23 -3.08 -26.98 4.64
N GLU A 24 -2.62 -28.05 4.01
CA GLU A 24 -3.14 -29.40 4.25
C GLU A 24 -2.44 -29.96 5.50
N ILE A 25 -3.17 -30.04 6.62
CA ILE A 25 -2.68 -30.72 7.83
C ILE A 25 -2.98 -32.22 7.66
N LEU A 26 -1.93 -33.02 7.55
CA LEU A 26 -2.00 -34.47 7.34
C LEU A 26 -1.94 -35.22 8.69
N ASP A 27 -2.76 -36.27 8.82
CA ASP A 27 -2.66 -37.28 9.90
C ASP A 27 -1.50 -38.27 9.63
N GLU A 28 -1.09 -39.08 10.61
CA GLU A 28 -0.03 -40.12 10.47
C GLU A 28 -0.35 -41.15 9.36
N GLN A 29 -1.61 -41.22 8.92
CA GLN A 29 -2.11 -42.11 7.87
C GLN A 29 -2.22 -41.41 6.49
N GLY A 30 -1.76 -40.16 6.36
CA GLY A 30 -1.81 -39.38 5.11
C GLY A 30 -3.20 -38.83 4.76
N LYS A 31 -4.15 -38.84 5.70
CA LYS A 31 -5.51 -38.32 5.50
C LYS A 31 -5.56 -36.81 5.82
N ILE A 32 -6.20 -36.03 4.96
CA ILE A 32 -6.35 -34.57 5.12
C ILE A 32 -7.32 -34.31 6.28
N LEU A 33 -6.83 -33.73 7.39
CA LEU A 33 -7.63 -33.43 8.57
C LEU A 33 -8.31 -32.06 8.45
N ARG A 34 -7.59 -31.08 7.91
CA ARG A 34 -8.08 -29.70 7.77
C ARG A 34 -7.30 -28.99 6.68
N THR A 35 -8.04 -28.28 5.83
CA THR A 35 -7.49 -27.33 4.86
C THR A 35 -7.74 -25.93 5.38
N ILE A 36 -6.68 -25.14 5.53
CA ILE A 36 -6.79 -23.71 5.83
C ILE A 36 -6.50 -22.96 4.54
N ASP A 37 -7.48 -22.20 4.07
CA ASP A 37 -7.40 -21.41 2.84
C ASP A 37 -7.02 -19.98 3.22
N ILE A 38 -5.77 -19.58 3.00
CA ILE A 38 -5.36 -18.19 3.24
C ILE A 38 -5.44 -17.43 1.92
N PRO A 39 -6.34 -16.45 1.76
CA PRO A 39 -6.36 -15.62 0.56
C PRO A 39 -5.07 -14.81 0.50
N LEU A 40 -4.31 -14.98 -0.57
CA LEU A 40 -3.26 -14.05 -0.94
C LEU A 40 -3.87 -12.95 -1.81
N LYS A 41 -3.83 -11.71 -1.32
CA LYS A 41 -4.18 -10.47 -2.04
C LYS A 41 -3.09 -10.11 -3.07
N VAL A 42 -2.75 -11.07 -3.95
CA VAL A 42 -1.67 -10.92 -4.95
C VAL A 42 -2.11 -10.02 -6.11
N GLU A 43 -3.39 -10.10 -6.49
CA GLU A 43 -3.93 -9.35 -7.62
C GLU A 43 -4.45 -7.99 -7.17
N PHE A 44 -3.98 -6.92 -7.81
CA PHE A 44 -4.47 -5.56 -7.58
C PHE A 44 -5.88 -5.42 -8.16
N ARG A 45 -6.89 -5.27 -7.30
CA ARG A 45 -8.30 -5.18 -7.71
C ARG A 45 -8.83 -3.75 -7.55
N ILE A 46 -10.00 -3.49 -8.14
CA ILE A 46 -10.70 -2.20 -8.02
C ILE A 46 -11.03 -1.88 -6.55
N ASN A 47 -11.34 -2.90 -5.74
CA ASN A 47 -11.58 -2.72 -4.30
C ASN A 47 -10.34 -2.16 -3.60
N ASP A 48 -9.15 -2.68 -3.91
CA ASP A 48 -7.87 -2.20 -3.38
C ASP A 48 -7.63 -0.73 -3.75
N LEU A 49 -8.00 -0.34 -4.97
CA LEU A 49 -7.92 1.06 -5.41
C LEU A 49 -8.84 1.98 -4.59
N LEU A 50 -10.06 1.54 -4.29
CA LEU A 50 -10.98 2.29 -3.43
C LEU A 50 -10.46 2.39 -1.98
N GLU A 51 -9.93 1.30 -1.43
CA GLU A 51 -9.31 1.27 -0.10
C GLU A 51 -8.13 2.25 -0.01
N ILE A 52 -7.27 2.27 -1.03
CA ILE A 52 -6.15 3.21 -1.13
C ILE A 52 -6.65 4.66 -1.21
N ILE A 53 -7.68 4.94 -2.02
CA ILE A 53 -8.24 6.30 -2.14
C ILE A 53 -8.83 6.78 -0.81
N VAL A 54 -9.65 5.95 -0.16
CA VAL A 54 -10.26 6.27 1.13
C VAL A 54 -9.16 6.46 2.18
N GLY A 55 -8.22 5.53 2.26
CA GLY A 55 -7.09 5.59 3.19
C GLY A 55 -6.21 6.81 2.97
N ALA A 56 -5.87 7.15 1.72
CA ALA A 56 -5.10 8.35 1.39
C ALA A 56 -5.82 9.61 1.85
N SER A 57 -7.14 9.68 1.62
CA SER A 57 -7.96 10.85 1.93
C SER A 57 -7.96 11.21 3.42
N ILE A 58 -7.88 10.22 4.31
CA ILE A 58 -7.89 10.42 5.78
C ILE A 58 -6.81 11.40 6.21
N LEU A 59 -5.57 11.23 5.73
CA LEU A 59 -4.48 12.15 6.06
C LEU A 59 -4.26 13.22 4.98
N ALA A 60 -4.64 12.98 3.73
CA ALA A 60 -4.51 13.99 2.69
C ALA A 60 -5.36 15.23 2.96
N VAL A 61 -6.59 15.09 3.48
CA VAL A 61 -7.46 16.24 3.78
C VAL A 61 -6.86 17.17 4.83
N PRO A 62 -6.54 16.72 6.06
CA PRO A 62 -5.95 17.61 7.05
C PRO A 62 -4.61 18.15 6.56
N THR A 63 -3.73 17.33 5.99
CA THR A 63 -2.41 17.75 5.52
C THR A 63 -2.47 18.76 4.37
N ALA A 64 -3.31 18.54 3.36
CA ALA A 64 -3.40 19.45 2.22
C ALA A 64 -3.97 20.82 2.61
N PHE A 65 -4.71 20.90 3.72
CA PHE A 65 -5.41 22.12 4.15
C PHE A 65 -4.62 22.95 5.15
N THR A 66 -3.39 22.54 5.50
CA THR A 66 -2.55 23.30 6.43
C THR A 66 -1.49 24.16 5.73
N GLU A 67 -1.20 25.31 6.33
CA GLU A 67 -0.20 26.27 5.83
C GLU A 67 1.23 25.71 5.91
N GLU A 68 1.51 24.76 6.80
CA GLU A 68 2.82 24.14 6.97
C GLU A 68 3.25 23.41 5.69
N VAL A 69 2.32 22.71 5.02
CA VAL A 69 2.63 21.98 3.78
C VAL A 69 2.85 22.94 2.62
N TRP A 70 2.11 24.04 2.58
CA TRP A 70 2.25 25.05 1.53
C TRP A 70 3.57 25.80 1.64
N THR A 71 3.95 26.14 2.88
CA THR A 71 5.20 26.82 3.24
C THR A 71 6.39 25.90 3.03
N MET A 72 6.32 24.65 3.50
CA MET A 72 7.36 23.65 3.24
C MET A 72 7.57 23.41 1.75
N GLY A 73 6.51 23.45 0.93
CA GLY A 73 6.64 23.34 -0.52
C GLY A 73 7.42 24.48 -1.16
N ASP A 74 7.37 25.67 -0.57
CA ASP A 74 8.11 26.85 -1.05
C ASP A 74 9.57 26.85 -0.58
N GLU A 75 9.77 26.55 0.70
CA GLU A 75 11.08 26.61 1.35
C GLU A 75 11.99 25.42 1.06
N LEU A 76 11.44 24.20 0.90
CA LEU A 76 12.28 23.02 0.75
C LEU A 76 12.99 23.00 -0.62
N PRO A 77 14.30 22.70 -0.63
CA PRO A 77 15.00 22.40 -1.87
C PRO A 77 14.53 21.05 -2.43
N TRP A 78 14.65 20.89 -3.74
CA TRP A 78 14.23 19.70 -4.47
C TRP A 78 14.82 18.39 -3.93
N LEU A 79 16.08 18.43 -3.49
CA LEU A 79 16.75 17.25 -2.92
C LEU A 79 15.99 16.72 -1.71
N ASN A 80 15.51 17.59 -0.83
CA ASN A 80 14.83 17.20 0.40
C ASN A 80 13.43 16.66 0.09
N THR A 81 12.70 17.30 -0.84
CA THR A 81 11.39 16.80 -1.31
C THR A 81 11.51 15.41 -1.95
N PHE A 82 12.55 15.20 -2.76
CA PHE A 82 12.82 13.92 -3.38
C PHE A 82 13.16 12.85 -2.33
N LEU A 83 14.04 13.18 -1.37
CA LEU A 83 14.37 12.28 -0.27
C LEU A 83 13.14 11.91 0.57
N LEU A 84 12.23 12.86 0.83
CA LEU A 84 10.96 12.58 1.52
C LEU A 84 10.09 11.59 0.75
N SER A 85 10.04 11.72 -0.58
CA SER A 85 9.33 10.79 -1.46
C SER A 85 9.97 9.39 -1.45
N VAL A 86 11.30 9.31 -1.44
CA VAL A 86 12.03 8.04 -1.30
C VAL A 86 11.73 7.39 0.06
N ILE A 87 11.77 8.19 1.14
CA ILE A 87 11.44 7.72 2.49
C ILE A 87 10.00 7.18 2.53
N SER A 88 9.04 7.91 1.93
CA SER A 88 7.65 7.44 1.76
C SER A 88 7.59 6.05 1.16
N ILE A 89 8.24 5.85 0.00
CA ILE A 89 8.26 4.57 -0.71
C ILE A 89 8.90 3.47 0.15
N VAL A 90 9.97 3.78 0.89
CA VAL A 90 10.61 2.83 1.82
C VAL A 90 9.66 2.41 2.93
N PHE A 91 8.90 3.34 3.51
CA PHE A 91 7.89 3.01 4.53
C PHE A 91 6.77 2.14 3.96
N ILE A 92 6.23 2.48 2.78
CA ILE A 92 5.20 1.67 2.10
C ILE A 92 5.75 0.27 1.85
N ALA A 93 6.96 0.17 1.28
CA ALA A 93 7.60 -1.11 0.98
C ALA A 93 7.83 -1.94 2.25
N GLY A 94 8.32 -1.32 3.33
CA GLY A 94 8.50 -1.97 4.62
C GLY A 94 7.18 -2.48 5.19
N PHE A 95 6.15 -1.66 5.18
CA PHE A 95 4.83 -2.02 5.70
C PHE A 95 4.19 -3.16 4.91
N VAL A 96 4.16 -3.07 3.58
CA VAL A 96 3.64 -4.12 2.69
C VAL A 96 4.47 -5.41 2.82
N TYR A 97 5.79 -5.30 3.01
CA TYR A 97 6.66 -6.46 3.20
C TYR A 97 6.32 -7.21 4.49
N TYR A 98 6.23 -6.49 5.61
CA TYR A 98 5.96 -7.09 6.90
C TYR A 98 4.51 -7.56 7.06
N SER A 99 3.55 -6.89 6.41
CA SER A 99 2.14 -7.25 6.48
C SER A 99 1.82 -8.46 5.61
N SER A 100 1.95 -8.37 4.28
CA SER A 100 1.44 -9.42 3.38
C SER A 100 2.50 -10.42 2.88
N TYR A 101 3.76 -10.00 2.71
CA TYR A 101 4.73 -10.74 1.87
C TYR A 101 5.86 -11.49 2.60
N LYS A 102 6.09 -11.29 3.91
CA LYS A 102 7.16 -11.92 4.74
C LYS A 102 8.01 -13.02 4.06
N MET A 103 7.54 -14.27 4.05
CA MET A 103 8.26 -15.42 3.46
C MET A 103 7.95 -15.69 1.97
N ARG A 104 6.99 -14.98 1.38
CA ARG A 104 6.40 -15.25 0.06
C ARG A 104 6.83 -14.26 -1.03
N LEU A 105 7.67 -13.27 -0.69
CA LEU A 105 8.12 -12.22 -1.63
C LEU A 105 8.87 -12.77 -2.86
N LYS A 106 9.52 -13.95 -2.75
CA LYS A 106 10.22 -14.55 -3.89
C LYS A 106 9.29 -14.94 -5.04
N LEU A 107 8.02 -15.28 -4.77
CA LEU A 107 7.08 -15.71 -5.81
C LEU A 107 6.41 -14.54 -6.55
N PHE A 108 6.24 -13.39 -5.91
CA PHE A 108 5.35 -12.31 -6.39
C PHE A 108 6.00 -10.91 -6.32
N LYS A 109 7.23 -10.81 -6.84
CA LYS A 109 7.99 -9.54 -6.83
C LYS A 109 7.33 -8.44 -7.66
N LYS A 110 6.67 -8.80 -8.77
CA LYS A 110 6.07 -7.82 -9.69
C LYS A 110 4.87 -7.15 -9.04
N GLU A 111 4.04 -7.94 -8.38
CA GLU A 111 2.81 -7.52 -7.74
C GLU A 111 3.10 -6.68 -6.50
N PHE A 112 4.18 -7.01 -5.77
CA PHE A 112 4.71 -6.17 -4.70
C PHE A 112 5.09 -4.77 -5.19
N VAL A 113 5.86 -4.66 -6.28
CA VAL A 113 6.27 -3.35 -6.83
C VAL A 113 5.08 -2.57 -7.38
N ILE A 114 4.17 -3.24 -8.10
CA ILE A 114 2.95 -2.60 -8.62
C ILE A 114 2.12 -2.02 -7.47
N ARG A 115 1.95 -2.76 -6.36
CA ARG A 115 1.19 -2.27 -5.20
C ARG A 115 1.83 -1.03 -4.59
N ILE A 116 3.14 -1.04 -4.34
CA ILE A 116 3.86 0.12 -3.78
C ILE A 116 3.71 1.35 -4.68
N LEU A 117 3.94 1.19 -5.99
CA LEU A 117 3.84 2.28 -6.95
C LEU A 117 2.39 2.80 -7.06
N SER A 118 1.41 1.91 -7.14
CA SER A 118 -0.01 2.28 -7.20
C SER A 118 -0.43 3.08 -5.96
N THR A 119 -0.06 2.64 -4.76
CA THR A 119 -0.41 3.34 -3.51
C THR A 119 0.21 4.73 -3.46
N PHE A 120 1.49 4.86 -3.83
CA PHE A 120 2.17 6.15 -3.84
C PHE A 120 1.58 7.11 -4.90
N ILE A 121 1.40 6.64 -6.14
CA ILE A 121 0.85 7.45 -7.24
C ILE A 121 -0.57 7.90 -6.94
N LEU A 122 -1.43 7.01 -6.43
CA LEU A 122 -2.80 7.37 -6.06
C LEU A 122 -2.81 8.40 -4.93
N SER A 123 -1.90 8.27 -3.96
CA SER A 123 -1.79 9.24 -2.86
C SER A 123 -1.35 10.63 -3.34
N VAL A 124 -0.36 10.69 -4.23
CA VAL A 124 0.06 11.93 -4.92
C VAL A 124 -1.12 12.54 -5.68
N MET A 125 -1.87 11.72 -6.42
CA MET A 125 -3.05 12.18 -7.18
C MET A 125 -4.12 12.78 -6.27
N ILE A 126 -4.49 12.10 -5.17
CA ILE A 126 -5.49 12.58 -4.21
C ILE A 126 -5.06 13.91 -3.58
N VAL A 127 -3.81 14.01 -3.13
CA VAL A 127 -3.29 15.26 -2.56
C VAL A 127 -3.29 16.38 -3.59
N GLY A 128 -2.88 16.09 -4.83
CA GLY A 128 -2.88 17.06 -5.92
C GLY A 128 -4.28 17.59 -6.23
N ILE A 129 -5.28 16.71 -6.26
CA ILE A 129 -6.69 17.09 -6.43
C ILE A 129 -7.13 18.02 -5.28
N LEU A 130 -6.87 17.63 -4.02
CA LEU A 130 -7.27 18.41 -2.86
C LEU A 130 -6.59 19.80 -2.81
N LEU A 131 -5.29 19.88 -3.09
CA LEU A 131 -4.58 21.16 -3.18
C LEU A 131 -5.10 22.03 -4.33
N THR A 132 -5.58 21.43 -5.42
CA THR A 132 -6.22 22.14 -6.52
C THR A 132 -7.56 22.72 -6.08
N VAL A 133 -8.37 21.95 -5.36
CA VAL A 133 -9.67 22.38 -4.83
C VAL A 133 -9.51 23.58 -3.89
N VAL A 134 -8.48 23.60 -3.05
CA VAL A 134 -8.19 24.72 -2.13
C VAL A 134 -7.43 25.87 -2.79
N ASN A 135 -7.19 25.78 -4.10
CA ASN A 135 -6.49 26.81 -4.87
C ASN A 135 -5.07 27.11 -4.36
N LYS A 136 -4.38 26.08 -3.85
CA LYS A 136 -3.00 26.14 -3.32
C LYS A 136 -2.00 25.36 -4.18
N CYS A 137 -2.45 24.81 -5.32
CA CYS A 137 -1.62 24.14 -6.31
C CYS A 137 -1.57 24.95 -7.64
N PRO A 138 -0.59 25.84 -7.83
CA PRO A 138 -0.51 26.70 -9.01
C PRO A 138 0.07 25.97 -10.23
N TRP A 139 -0.61 24.94 -10.74
CA TRP A 139 -0.11 24.06 -11.83
C TRP A 139 0.44 24.79 -13.05
N PHE A 140 -0.17 25.91 -13.44
CA PHE A 140 0.19 26.66 -14.65
C PHE A 140 1.19 27.79 -14.42
N LEU A 141 1.27 28.33 -13.19
CA LEU A 141 2.15 29.45 -12.86
C LEU A 141 3.50 28.96 -12.35
N ASP A 142 3.47 27.96 -11.47
CA ASP A 142 4.66 27.34 -10.91
C ASP A 142 4.43 25.84 -10.71
N PHE A 143 4.72 25.09 -11.77
CA PHE A 143 4.65 23.63 -11.76
C PHE A 143 5.59 23.01 -10.72
N ASN A 144 6.74 23.63 -10.46
CA ASN A 144 7.72 23.11 -9.52
C ASN A 144 7.18 23.19 -8.09
N LEU A 145 6.62 24.33 -7.72
CA LEU A 145 5.98 24.53 -6.42
C LEU A 145 4.78 23.60 -6.23
N ALA A 146 3.93 23.46 -7.27
CA ALA A 146 2.79 22.55 -7.26
C ALA A 146 3.20 21.10 -7.01
N LEU A 147 4.24 20.62 -7.71
CA LEU A 147 4.77 19.27 -7.55
C LEU A 147 5.38 19.06 -6.15
N LYS A 148 6.15 20.03 -5.63
CA LYS A 148 6.72 19.93 -4.27
C LYS A 148 5.64 19.80 -3.20
N ARG A 149 4.63 20.68 -3.21
CA ARG A 149 3.51 20.65 -2.25
C ARG A 149 2.76 19.32 -2.30
N THR A 150 2.53 18.81 -3.51
CA THR A 150 1.86 17.53 -3.71
C THR A 150 2.68 16.37 -3.15
N LEU A 151 3.99 16.31 -3.42
CA LEU A 151 4.86 15.25 -2.91
C LEU A 151 5.01 15.28 -1.39
N ILE A 152 5.11 16.46 -0.79
CA ILE A 152 5.18 16.62 0.67
C ILE A 152 3.90 16.13 1.33
N GLY A 153 2.74 16.53 0.82
CA GLY A 153 1.45 16.05 1.34
C GLY A 153 1.19 14.56 1.07
N ALA A 154 1.78 14.00 0.00
CA ALA A 154 1.65 12.59 -0.33
C ALA A 154 2.35 11.67 0.67
N PHE A 155 3.34 12.16 1.42
CA PHE A 155 4.03 11.38 2.44
C PHE A 155 3.04 10.83 3.51
N PRO A 156 2.34 11.66 4.32
CA PRO A 156 1.39 11.15 5.29
C PRO A 156 0.18 10.47 4.62
N ALA A 157 -0.30 10.96 3.48
CA ALA A 157 -1.41 10.35 2.75
C ALA A 157 -1.12 8.89 2.37
N SER A 158 0.05 8.62 1.81
CA SER A 158 0.43 7.27 1.39
C SER A 158 0.64 6.29 2.53
N LEU A 159 1.08 6.76 3.70
CA LEU A 159 1.14 5.93 4.91
C LEU A 159 -0.26 5.47 5.33
N SER A 160 -1.22 6.40 5.37
CA SER A 160 -2.61 6.10 5.69
C SER A 160 -3.25 5.17 4.65
N ALA A 161 -2.99 5.42 3.37
CA ALA A 161 -3.46 4.56 2.28
C ALA A 161 -2.96 3.12 2.40
N THR A 162 -1.68 2.95 2.75
CA THR A 162 -1.09 1.62 2.92
C THR A 162 -1.67 0.89 4.13
N LEU A 163 -1.97 1.60 5.22
CA LEU A 163 -2.63 1.02 6.38
C LEU A 163 -4.02 0.50 6.02
N THR A 164 -4.84 1.30 5.35
CA THR A 164 -6.20 0.93 4.98
C THR A 164 -6.26 -0.25 4.01
N ASP A 165 -5.37 -0.29 3.02
CA ASP A 165 -5.29 -1.40 2.05
C ASP A 165 -4.99 -2.77 2.70
N GLN A 166 -4.38 -2.79 3.89
CA GLN A 166 -4.12 -4.02 4.64
C GLN A 166 -5.31 -4.49 5.49
N PHE A 167 -6.21 -3.59 5.90
CA PHE A 167 -7.37 -3.97 6.72
C PHE A 167 -8.47 -4.72 5.94
N GLY A 168 -8.42 -4.72 4.61
CA GLY A 168 -9.30 -5.53 3.77
C GLY A 168 -8.92 -7.03 3.69
N GLU A 169 -7.96 -7.50 4.49
CA GLU A 169 -7.57 -8.92 4.65
C GLU A 169 -8.49 -9.72 5.60
#